data_AF-A0A7C4RBX2-F1
#
_entry.id   AF-A0A7C4RBX2-F1
#
_cell.length_a   1.000
_cell.length_b   1.000
_cell.length_c   1.000
_cell.angle_alpha   90.00
_cell.angle_beta   90.00
_cell.angle_gamma   90.00
#
_symmetry.space_group_name_H-M   'P 1'
#
loop_
_entity.id
_entity.type
_entity.pdbx_description
1 polymer ?
#
loop_
_entity_poly.entity_id
_entity_poly.type
_entity_poly.pdbx_seq_one_letter_code
_entity_poly.pdbx_strand_id
1 'polypeptide(L)'
;MSTQIKSIWASRFITAAIVQGALATVLTLYIVLGQIFFLKPEPSRVIAFGSAGQWFTVGYLTYLIVGVIGVAVTAIFYYYIEGVHGKKYTGFSNLLAWIHLVLMNVGVVGATWMMMIGGYLGGAAMLPPEVGG
;
A
#
# COMPACT_ATOMS: atom_id res chain seq x y z
N MET A 1 18.37 -32.39 14.62
CA MET A 1 18.11 -30.94 14.56
C MET A 1 18.00 -30.57 13.09
N SER A 2 16.79 -30.33 12.57
CA SER A 2 16.62 -29.95 11.17
C SER A 2 17.19 -28.54 10.98
N THR A 3 18.11 -28.38 10.03
CA THR A 3 18.67 -27.09 9.66
C THR A 3 17.54 -26.26 9.07
N GLN A 4 16.98 -25.31 9.84
CA GLN A 4 15.98 -24.38 9.33
C GLN A 4 16.58 -23.59 8.18
N ILE A 5 16.13 -23.85 6.95
CA ILE A 5 16.59 -23.12 5.78
C ILE A 5 16.06 -21.70 5.91
N LYS A 6 16.97 -20.75 6.15
CA LYS A 6 16.64 -19.31 6.16
C LYS A 6 16.10 -18.90 4.80
N SER A 7 14.80 -18.59 4.72
CA SER A 7 14.17 -18.07 3.49
C SER A 7 14.61 -16.62 3.26
N ILE A 8 15.43 -16.42 2.23
CA ILE A 8 15.96 -15.11 1.85
C ILE A 8 14.83 -14.24 1.31
N TRP A 9 13.94 -14.82 0.49
CA TRP A 9 12.86 -14.07 -0.14
C TRP A 9 11.74 -13.73 0.83
N ALA A 10 11.36 -14.63 1.74
CA ALA A 10 10.41 -14.28 2.79
C ALA A 10 10.92 -13.11 3.63
N SER A 11 12.22 -13.10 3.98
CA SER A 11 12.82 -11.99 4.72
C SER A 11 12.69 -10.66 3.96
N ARG A 12 12.89 -10.65 2.64
CA ARG A 12 12.75 -9.44 1.81
C ARG A 12 11.31 -8.93 1.77
N PHE A 13 10.33 -9.83 1.61
CA PHE A 13 8.91 -9.44 1.63
C PHE A 13 8.44 -8.99 3.01
N ILE A 14 8.94 -9.58 4.10
CA ILE A 14 8.68 -9.10 5.47
C ILE A 14 9.24 -7.68 5.64
N THR A 15 10.49 -7.43 5.23
CA THR A 15 11.07 -6.08 5.27
C THR A 15 10.24 -5.10 4.46
N ALA A 16 9.81 -5.48 3.25
CA ALA A 16 8.94 -4.65 2.43
C ALA A 16 7.59 -4.37 3.11
N ALA A 17 6.96 -5.36 3.73
CA ALA A 17 5.71 -5.17 4.47
C ALA A 17 5.86 -4.21 5.65
N ILE A 18 6.99 -4.27 6.37
CA ILE A 18 7.31 -3.32 7.45
C ILE A 18 7.43 -1.90 6.89
N VAL A 19 8.11 -1.73 5.75
CA VAL A 19 8.22 -0.42 5.09
C VAL A 19 6.85 0.08 4.65
N GLN A 20 6.00 -0.77 4.05
CA GLN A 20 4.64 -0.40 3.67
C GLN A 20 3.78 -0.04 4.88
N GLY A 21 3.93 -0.74 6.01
CA GLY A 21 3.26 -0.39 7.27
C GLY A 21 3.71 0.96 7.83
N ALA A 22 5.01 1.29 7.72
CA ALA A 22 5.53 2.60 8.10
C ALA A 22 4.98 3.71 7.19
N LEU A 23 4.94 3.48 5.88
CA LEU A 23 4.32 4.39 4.92
C LEU A 23 2.82 4.58 5.19
N ALA A 24 2.09 3.52 5.51
CA ALA A 24 0.69 3.61 5.92
C ALA A 24 0.53 4.48 7.17
N THR A 25 1.39 4.32 8.18
CA THR A 25 1.38 5.16 9.38
C THR A 25 1.58 6.63 9.03
N VAL A 26 2.60 6.95 8.22
CA VAL A 26 2.89 8.33 7.78
C VAL A 26 1.73 8.92 6.99
N LEU A 27 1.16 8.15 6.07
CA LEU A 27 0.00 8.54 5.27
C LEU A 27 -1.21 8.83 6.17
N THR A 28 -1.52 7.95 7.11
CA THR A 28 -2.64 8.14 8.05
C THR A 28 -2.44 9.37 8.91
N LEU A 29 -1.23 9.59 9.44
CA LEU A 29 -0.89 10.81 10.18
C LEU A 29 -1.06 12.06 9.32
N TYR A 30 -0.59 12.02 8.06
CA TYR A 30 -0.76 13.13 7.13
C TYR A 30 -2.24 13.46 6.89
N ILE A 31 -3.09 12.45 6.71
CA ILE A 31 -4.54 12.65 6.50
C ILE A 31 -5.20 13.24 7.75
N VAL A 32 -4.93 12.67 8.93
CA VAL A 32 -5.55 13.09 10.19
C VAL A 32 -5.10 14.48 10.60
N LEU A 33 -3.79 14.74 10.61
CA LEU A 33 -3.24 16.05 10.96
C LEU A 33 -3.58 17.08 9.88
N GLY A 34 -3.51 16.69 8.61
CA GLY A 34 -3.89 17.53 7.49
C GLY A 34 -5.32 18.01 7.60
N GLN A 35 -6.27 17.12 7.85
CA GLN A 35 -7.67 17.50 8.07
C GLN A 35 -7.84 18.56 9.17
N ILE A 36 -7.08 18.46 10.26
CA ILE A 36 -7.18 19.38 11.39
C ILE A 36 -6.53 20.73 11.08
N PHE A 37 -5.35 20.71 10.43
CA PHE A 37 -4.46 21.87 10.40
C PHE A 37 -4.32 22.55 9.04
N PHE A 38 -4.30 21.83 7.91
CA PHE A 38 -3.84 22.42 6.63
C PHE A 38 -4.48 21.90 5.33
N LEU A 39 -5.20 20.78 5.33
CA LEU A 39 -5.93 20.28 4.15
C LEU A 39 -7.33 20.88 4.12
N LYS A 40 -7.56 21.73 3.13
CA LYS A 40 -8.87 22.34 2.84
C LYS A 40 -9.16 22.16 1.34
N PRO A 41 -10.37 21.71 0.96
CA PRO A 41 -11.46 21.25 1.83
C PRO A 41 -11.08 19.99 2.63
N GLU A 42 -11.71 19.78 3.78
CA GLU A 42 -11.34 18.67 4.67
C GLU A 42 -11.55 17.32 3.96
N PRO A 43 -10.61 16.35 4.07
CA PRO A 43 -10.76 15.03 3.46
C PRO A 43 -12.10 14.34 3.79
N SER A 44 -12.58 14.44 5.04
CA SER A 44 -13.90 13.91 5.42
C SER A 44 -15.05 14.54 4.64
N ARG A 45 -15.00 15.86 4.38
CA ARG A 45 -16.00 16.56 3.58
C ARG A 45 -15.96 16.09 2.13
N VAL A 46 -14.77 16.00 1.55
CA VAL A 46 -14.56 15.49 0.18
C VAL A 46 -15.12 14.08 0.04
N ILE A 47 -14.85 13.20 1.00
CA ILE A 47 -15.37 11.82 1.01
C ILE A 47 -16.89 11.80 1.18
N ALA A 48 -17.44 12.61 2.10
CA ALA A 48 -18.88 12.65 2.41
C ALA A 48 -19.73 13.17 1.26
N PHE A 49 -19.18 14.09 0.45
CA PHE A 49 -19.85 14.57 -0.77
C PHE A 49 -20.00 13.46 -1.83
N GLY A 50 -19.10 12.48 -1.83
CA GLY A 50 -19.16 11.32 -2.71
C GLY A 50 -18.57 11.55 -4.09
N SER A 51 -19.08 10.81 -5.09
CA SER A 51 -18.57 10.84 -6.48
C SER A 51 -17.05 10.57 -6.53
N ALA A 52 -16.27 11.48 -7.13
CA ALA A 52 -14.82 11.40 -7.21
C ALA A 52 -14.16 11.25 -5.83
N GLY A 53 -14.72 11.87 -4.78
CA GLY A 53 -14.22 11.79 -3.41
C GLY A 53 -14.19 10.37 -2.84
N GLN A 54 -15.03 9.45 -3.31
CA GLN A 54 -15.03 8.05 -2.84
C GLN A 54 -13.75 7.31 -3.23
N TRP A 55 -13.12 7.68 -4.35
CA TRP A 55 -11.87 7.07 -4.78
C TRP A 55 -10.71 7.34 -3.81
N PHE A 56 -10.81 8.40 -3.00
CA PHE A 56 -9.91 8.60 -1.87
C PHE A 56 -9.98 7.43 -0.89
N THR A 57 -11.18 7.11 -0.42
CA THR A 57 -11.42 6.01 0.53
C THR A 57 -11.04 4.67 -0.09
N VAL A 58 -11.41 4.42 -1.35
CA VAL A 58 -11.04 3.18 -2.05
C VAL A 58 -9.52 3.05 -2.11
N GLY A 59 -8.80 4.08 -2.56
CA GLY A 59 -7.34 4.06 -2.62
C GLY A 59 -6.70 3.79 -1.25
N TYR A 60 -7.17 4.44 -0.20
CA TYR A 60 -6.66 4.24 1.16
C TYR A 60 -6.88 2.80 1.65
N LEU A 61 -8.10 2.28 1.52
CA LEU A 61 -8.41 0.91 1.96
C LEU A 61 -7.66 -0.13 1.12
N THR A 62 -7.58 0.04 -0.20
CA THR A 62 -6.81 -0.83 -1.08
C THR A 62 -5.33 -0.80 -0.72
N TYR A 63 -4.78 0.35 -0.32
CA TYR A 63 -3.39 0.42 0.13
C TYR A 63 -3.14 -0.39 1.40
N LEU A 64 -4.02 -0.29 2.40
CA LEU A 64 -3.91 -1.08 3.63
C LEU A 64 -4.02 -2.58 3.35
N ILE A 65 -4.99 -2.97 2.53
CA ILE A 65 -5.26 -4.38 2.22
C ILE A 65 -4.16 -4.97 1.32
N VAL A 66 -3.86 -4.35 0.20
CA VAL A 66 -2.93 -4.92 -0.79
C VAL A 66 -1.50 -4.56 -0.47
N GLY A 67 -1.24 -3.30 -0.10
CA GLY A 67 0.10 -2.78 0.11
C GLY A 67 0.72 -3.22 1.42
N VAL A 68 -0.06 -3.31 2.50
CA VAL A 68 0.45 -3.77 3.80
C VAL A 68 0.17 -5.26 3.99
N ILE A 69 -1.10 -5.66 4.03
CA ILE A 69 -1.48 -7.04 4.33
C ILE A 69 -1.06 -7.99 3.20
N GLY A 70 -1.33 -7.63 1.95
CA GLY A 70 -0.98 -8.45 0.79
C GLY A 70 0.52 -8.74 0.69
N VAL A 71 1.37 -7.72 0.94
CA VAL A 71 2.83 -7.88 0.92
C VAL A 71 3.28 -8.81 2.06
N ALA A 72 2.71 -8.66 3.26
CA ALA A 72 3.00 -9.54 4.40
C ALA A 72 2.59 -10.99 4.12
N VAL A 73 1.39 -11.22 3.60
CA VAL A 73 0.89 -12.56 3.22
C VAL A 73 1.77 -13.18 2.14
N THR A 74 2.27 -12.37 1.20
CA THR A 74 3.16 -12.86 0.13
C THR A 74 4.46 -13.47 0.68
N ALA A 75 4.98 -12.94 1.79
CA ALA A 75 6.15 -13.53 2.44
C ALA A 75 5.93 -14.99 2.87
N ILE A 76 4.70 -15.35 3.25
CA ILE A 76 4.35 -16.72 3.66
C ILE A 76 4.52 -17.70 2.50
N PHE A 77 4.14 -17.31 1.27
CA PHE A 77 4.35 -18.16 0.09
C PHE A 77 5.84 -18.39 -0.19
N TYR A 78 6.67 -17.34 -0.08
CA TYR A 78 8.12 -17.49 -0.24
C TYR A 78 8.73 -18.34 0.87
N TYR A 79 8.27 -18.20 2.11
CA TYR A 79 8.71 -19.04 3.22
C TYR A 79 8.31 -20.51 3.02
N TYR A 80 7.09 -20.77 2.54
CA TYR A 80 6.62 -22.12 2.27
C TYR A 80 7.45 -22.82 1.19
N ILE A 81 7.88 -22.09 0.17
CA ILE A 81 8.68 -22.67 -0.93
C ILE A 81 10.16 -22.84 -0.51
N GLU A 82 10.77 -21.84 0.10
CA GLU A 82 12.19 -21.91 0.47
C GLU A 82 12.44 -22.65 1.79
N GLY A 83 11.64 -22.36 2.82
CA GLY A 83 11.79 -22.88 4.17
C GLY A 83 11.20 -24.28 4.34
N VAL A 84 9.99 -24.53 3.83
CA VAL A 84 9.32 -25.83 3.97
C VAL A 84 9.74 -26.81 2.87
N HIS A 85 9.79 -26.37 1.60
CA HIS A 85 10.15 -27.25 0.48
C HIS A 85 11.64 -27.28 0.14
N GLY A 86 12.46 -26.40 0.75
CA GLY A 86 13.89 -26.32 0.46
C GLY A 86 14.24 -25.86 -0.97
N LYS A 87 13.25 -25.40 -1.75
CA LYS A 87 13.44 -24.97 -3.14
C LYS A 87 13.88 -23.52 -3.17
N LYS A 88 15.19 -23.31 -3.27
CA LYS A 88 15.77 -21.99 -3.42
C LYS A 88 15.39 -21.39 -4.78
N TYR A 89 15.01 -20.12 -4.79
CA TYR A 89 14.82 -19.39 -6.03
C TYR A 89 16.18 -19.08 -6.67
N THR A 90 16.44 -19.66 -7.84
CA THR A 90 17.66 -19.45 -8.64
C THR A 90 17.32 -19.20 -10.11
N GLY A 91 18.26 -18.60 -10.85
CA GLY A 91 18.10 -18.30 -12.28
C GLY A 91 16.85 -17.45 -12.57
N PHE A 92 15.97 -17.95 -13.45
CA PHE A 92 14.77 -17.23 -13.86
C PHE A 92 13.76 -17.02 -12.73
N SER A 93 13.62 -17.99 -11.82
CA SER A 93 12.70 -17.86 -10.68
C SER A 93 13.12 -16.74 -9.70
N ASN A 94 14.43 -16.52 -9.55
CA ASN A 94 14.97 -15.42 -8.76
C ASN A 94 14.71 -14.06 -9.42
N LEU A 95 14.78 -13.97 -10.75
CA LEU A 95 14.40 -12.76 -11.49
C LEU A 95 12.91 -12.45 -11.30
N LEU A 96 12.04 -13.45 -11.44
CA LEU A 96 10.60 -13.27 -11.22
C LEU A 96 10.29 -12.83 -9.79
N ALA A 97 11.00 -13.35 -8.78
CA ALA A 97 10.83 -12.91 -7.40
C ALA A 97 11.24 -11.44 -7.18
N TRP A 98 12.29 -10.97 -7.86
CA TRP A 98 12.66 -9.55 -7.86
C TRP A 98 11.59 -8.69 -8.53
N ILE A 99 11.13 -9.10 -9.70
CA ILE A 99 10.08 -8.39 -10.45
C ILE A 99 8.81 -8.30 -9.59
N HIS A 100 8.40 -9.40 -8.97
CA HIS A 100 7.24 -9.43 -8.09
C HIS A 100 7.42 -8.49 -6.90
N LEU A 101 8.57 -8.55 -6.21
CA LEU A 101 8.85 -7.67 -5.08
C LEU A 101 8.77 -6.19 -5.49
N VAL A 102 9.40 -5.80 -6.59
CA VAL A 102 9.43 -4.41 -7.05
C VAL A 102 8.05 -3.96 -7.52
N LEU A 103 7.43 -4.71 -8.44
CA LEU A 103 6.14 -4.33 -9.01
C LEU A 103 5.03 -4.31 -7.96
N MET A 104 5.01 -5.26 -7.02
CA MET A 104 4.01 -5.27 -5.96
C MET A 104 4.13 -4.03 -5.07
N ASN A 105 5.36 -3.65 -4.69
CA ASN A 105 5.57 -2.54 -3.75
C ASN A 105 5.46 -1.16 -4.41
N VAL A 106 6.08 -0.97 -5.58
CA VAL A 106 6.02 0.30 -6.29
C VAL A 106 4.67 0.48 -6.97
N GLY A 107 4.15 -0.59 -7.57
CA GLY A 107 2.85 -0.58 -8.26
C GLY A 107 1.70 -0.31 -7.31
N VAL A 108 1.67 -0.94 -6.12
CA VAL A 108 0.59 -0.68 -5.15
C VAL A 108 0.63 0.75 -4.64
N VAL A 109 1.80 1.26 -4.25
CA VAL A 109 1.95 2.65 -3.79
C VAL A 109 1.54 3.60 -4.91
N GLY A 110 2.08 3.44 -6.11
CA GLY A 110 1.76 4.30 -7.25
C GLY A 110 0.26 4.31 -7.56
N ALA A 111 -0.35 3.13 -7.71
CA ALA A 111 -1.76 3.04 -8.06
C ALA A 111 -2.68 3.63 -6.98
N THR A 112 -2.48 3.25 -5.72
CA THR A 112 -3.40 3.65 -4.65
C THR A 112 -3.19 5.09 -4.23
N TRP A 113 -1.95 5.61 -4.23
CA TRP A 113 -1.68 7.00 -3.87
C TRP A 113 -2.15 7.95 -4.95
N MET A 114 -1.96 7.61 -6.23
CA MET A 114 -2.57 8.39 -7.32
C MET A 114 -4.10 8.36 -7.26
N MET A 115 -4.70 7.21 -6.93
CA MET A 115 -6.14 7.10 -6.73
C MET A 115 -6.62 8.00 -5.57
N MET A 116 -5.87 8.04 -4.47
CA MET A 116 -6.17 8.94 -3.35
C MET A 116 -6.07 10.40 -3.76
N ILE A 117 -4.98 10.80 -4.39
CA ILE A 117 -4.76 12.19 -4.82
C ILE A 117 -5.84 12.60 -5.84
N GLY A 118 -6.11 11.77 -6.84
CA GLY A 118 -7.14 12.02 -7.85
C GLY A 118 -8.53 12.09 -7.24
N GLY A 119 -8.86 11.21 -6.29
CA GLY A 119 -10.12 11.25 -5.56
C GLY A 119 -10.28 12.51 -4.73
N TYR A 120 -9.21 12.95 -4.04
CA TYR A 120 -9.22 14.17 -3.26
C TYR A 120 -9.39 15.42 -4.13
N LEU A 121 -8.56 15.58 -5.16
CA LEU A 121 -8.60 16.75 -6.05
C LEU A 121 -9.90 16.81 -6.85
N GLY A 122 -10.34 15.68 -7.40
CA GLY A 122 -11.57 15.59 -8.16
C GLY A 122 -12.80 15.83 -7.28
N GLY A 123 -12.82 15.29 -6.06
CA GLY A 123 -13.91 15.52 -5.12
C GLY A 123 -13.93 16.96 -4.58
N ALA A 124 -12.76 17.55 -4.32
CA ALA A 124 -12.64 18.95 -3.91
C ALA A 124 -13.20 19.90 -4.98
N ALA A 125 -12.83 19.72 -6.25
CA ALA A 125 -13.30 20.57 -7.36
C ALA A 125 -14.81 20.46 -7.64
N MET A 126 -15.50 19.47 -7.09
CA MET A 126 -16.95 19.31 -7.21
C MET A 126 -17.72 19.94 -6.04
N LEU A 127 -17.02 20.39 -4.98
CA LEU A 127 -17.66 21.02 -3.85
C LEU A 127 -18.15 22.44 -4.22
N PRO A 128 -19.18 22.96 -3.53
CA PRO A 128 -19.57 24.36 -3.68
C PRO A 128 -18.45 25.34 -3.24
N PRO A 129 -18.31 26.52 -3.87
CA PRO A 129 -17.26 27.50 -3.51
C PRO A 129 -17.32 27.95 -2.05
N GLU A 130 -18.51 27.95 -1.44
CA GLU A 130 -18.73 28.38 -0.05
C GLU A 130 -18.06 27.44 0.97
N VAL A 131 -17.69 26.23 0.53
CA VAL A 131 -17.04 25.20 1.37
C VAL A 131 -15.67 24.78 0.85
N GLY A 132 -15.11 25.52 -0.10
CA GLY A 132 -13.73 25.38 -0.58
C GLY A 132 -13.54 24.58 -1.87
N GLY A 133 -14.56 24.52 -2.75
CA GLY A 133 -14.43 24.01 -4.12
C GLY A 133 -13.91 25.03 -5.12
#